data_AF-A0A2R4URN7-F1
#
_entry.id   AF-A0A2R4URN7-F1
#
_cell.length_a   1.000
_cell.length_b   1.000
_cell.length_c   1.000
_cell.angle_alpha   90.00
_cell.angle_beta   90.00
_cell.angle_gamma   90.00
#
_symmetry.space_group_name_H-M   'P 1'
#
loop_
_entity.id
_entity.type
_entity.pdbx_description
1 polymer ?
#
loop_
_entity_poly.entity_id
_entity_poly.type
_entity_poly.pdbx_seq_one_letter_code
_entity_poly.pdbx_strand_id
1 'polypeptide(L)'
;MFDTLTERLTQSLRNVTGSGQLTEDNIKDTLREVRMALLEADVALPVTREFIAKVKEEALGQEVMTQLSPGQAFVKIVYDELTKMMGEANETLDLSAKPPVVVLLAGLQGAGKTTTAAKLARFLKERQKKKVMTVSADVYRPAAIKQLETVSNEVGVGFIPSQASEKPIDIVNRAIEQAKIQFADVLIVDTAGRLHVDEDMMDEIKELHAAVKPTETLFVVDAMTGQDAANTAKAFNDALALTGVILTKTDGDARGGAALSVRAITGKPIKFLGIGEKLDALEPFHPDRVAQRILGMGDVLSLVEEVERKIDKEKAEKMAKKLQKGGTFNFEDMLMQFEQMSKMGGMMGFLDKLPGMSNAGIQDAIEKANPEKQVKRMEAIIQSMTIKERRNPDLINPSRKKRIAAGCGMDVAEVNKLIKQQAQMAKMMKKFANPSGMSKMLKSLGNMQKQFGGGGGMGPLFGNNDTKK
;
A
#
# COMPACT_ATOMS: atom_id res chain seq x y z
N MET A 1 -0.64 -5.03 -8.46
CA MET A 1 -0.77 -4.01 -9.52
C MET A 1 0.48 -3.89 -10.37
N PHE A 2 1.65 -3.63 -9.80
CA PHE A 2 2.83 -3.40 -10.63
C PHE A 2 3.62 -4.67 -10.96
N ASP A 3 3.30 -5.81 -10.37
CA ASP A 3 4.12 -7.02 -10.43
C ASP A 3 4.40 -7.52 -11.85
N THR A 4 3.39 -7.54 -12.73
CA THR A 4 3.58 -7.92 -14.15
C THR A 4 4.46 -6.93 -14.90
N LEU A 5 4.24 -5.63 -14.69
CA LEU A 5 5.06 -4.57 -15.27
C LEU A 5 6.51 -4.65 -14.73
N THR A 6 6.65 -4.95 -13.44
CA THR A 6 7.92 -5.15 -12.75
C THR A 6 8.68 -6.33 -13.29
N GLU A 7 8.05 -7.50 -13.46
CA GLU A 7 8.69 -8.68 -14.03
C GLU A 7 9.21 -8.42 -15.44
N ARG A 8 8.36 -7.81 -16.30
CA ARG A 8 8.72 -7.49 -17.69
C ARG A 8 9.82 -6.45 -17.78
N LEU A 9 9.70 -5.33 -17.06
CA LEU A 9 10.74 -4.30 -17.05
C LEU A 9 12.04 -4.84 -16.47
N THR A 10 11.99 -5.60 -15.38
CA THR A 10 13.20 -6.22 -14.79
C THR A 10 13.87 -7.17 -15.77
N GLN A 11 13.11 -7.96 -16.52
CA GLN A 11 13.63 -8.84 -17.56
C GLN A 11 14.32 -8.05 -18.67
N SER A 12 13.69 -6.99 -19.17
CA SER A 12 14.27 -6.14 -20.23
C SER A 12 15.51 -5.38 -19.80
N LEU A 13 15.53 -4.92 -18.55
CA LEU A 13 16.64 -4.14 -18.00
C LEU A 13 17.88 -5.01 -17.75
N ARG A 14 17.73 -6.33 -17.51
CA ARG A 14 18.86 -7.26 -17.37
C ARG A 14 19.72 -7.35 -18.64
N ASN A 15 19.14 -7.23 -19.82
CA ASN A 15 19.86 -7.35 -21.09
C ASN A 15 20.88 -6.21 -21.29
N VAL A 16 20.61 -5.01 -20.76
CA VAL A 16 21.52 -3.84 -20.86
C VAL A 16 22.68 -3.92 -19.87
N THR A 17 22.51 -4.59 -18.73
CA THR A 17 23.52 -4.63 -17.64
C THR A 17 24.85 -5.28 -18.03
N GLY A 18 24.89 -6.05 -19.12
CA GLY A 18 26.12 -6.68 -19.63
C GLY A 18 26.95 -5.84 -20.60
N SER A 19 26.46 -4.68 -21.04
CA SER A 19 27.13 -3.84 -22.06
C SER A 19 27.96 -2.72 -21.42
N GLY A 20 29.18 -2.49 -21.94
CA GLY A 20 30.13 -1.50 -21.39
C GLY A 20 29.82 -0.03 -21.69
N GLN A 21 28.95 0.25 -22.68
CA GLN A 21 28.46 1.60 -23.04
C GLN A 21 27.02 1.53 -23.57
N LEU A 22 26.25 2.61 -23.35
CA LEU A 22 24.95 2.82 -23.97
C LEU A 22 25.15 3.40 -25.37
N THR A 23 24.82 2.62 -26.40
CA THR A 23 24.81 3.07 -27.80
C THR A 23 23.38 2.96 -28.34
N GLU A 24 23.08 3.69 -29.42
CA GLU A 24 21.74 3.67 -30.03
C GLU A 24 21.31 2.24 -30.43
N ASP A 25 22.23 1.44 -30.96
CA ASP A 25 21.96 0.05 -31.34
C ASP A 25 21.70 -0.85 -30.12
N ASN A 26 22.45 -0.67 -29.02
CA ASN A 26 22.31 -1.49 -27.82
C ASN A 26 21.03 -1.18 -27.04
N ILE A 27 20.55 0.07 -27.03
CA ILE A 27 19.34 0.45 -26.29
C ILE A 27 18.06 0.21 -27.10
N LYS A 28 18.15 0.09 -28.42
CA LYS A 28 16.98 -0.01 -29.31
C LYS A 28 16.10 -1.22 -29.00
N ASP A 29 16.71 -2.38 -28.80
CA ASP A 29 15.99 -3.61 -28.50
C ASP A 29 15.37 -3.54 -27.10
N THR A 30 16.10 -3.02 -26.12
CA THR A 30 15.56 -2.79 -24.77
C THR A 30 14.41 -1.81 -24.77
N LEU A 31 14.50 -0.69 -25.48
CA LEU A 31 13.39 0.27 -25.62
C LEU A 31 12.17 -0.38 -26.29
N ARG A 32 12.39 -1.28 -27.24
CA ARG A 32 11.29 -2.05 -27.85
C ARG A 32 10.63 -2.98 -26.84
N GLU A 33 11.40 -3.66 -26.00
CA GLU A 33 10.84 -4.52 -24.96
C GLU A 33 10.12 -3.72 -23.86
N VAL A 34 10.71 -2.61 -23.40
CA VAL A 34 10.07 -1.67 -22.44
C VAL A 34 8.76 -1.15 -23.01
N ARG A 35 8.72 -0.80 -24.31
CA ARG A 35 7.49 -0.41 -25.00
C ARG A 35 6.45 -1.52 -24.98
N MET A 36 6.84 -2.77 -25.25
CA MET A 36 5.93 -3.91 -25.20
C MET A 36 5.41 -4.14 -23.78
N ALA A 37 6.27 -4.05 -22.76
CA ALA A 37 5.89 -4.17 -21.36
C ALA A 37 4.85 -3.12 -20.94
N LEU A 38 5.03 -1.87 -21.35
CA LEU A 38 4.06 -0.80 -21.08
C LEU A 38 2.71 -1.03 -21.79
N LEU A 39 2.72 -1.51 -23.03
CA LEU A 39 1.49 -1.83 -23.76
C LEU A 39 0.78 -3.06 -23.18
N GLU A 40 1.53 -4.11 -22.81
CA GLU A 40 1.00 -5.27 -22.09
C GLU A 40 0.39 -4.85 -20.76
N ALA A 41 0.96 -3.82 -20.12
CA ALA A 41 0.44 -3.19 -18.92
C ALA A 41 -0.75 -2.24 -19.13
N ASP A 42 -1.36 -2.27 -20.32
CA ASP A 42 -2.50 -1.43 -20.73
C ASP A 42 -2.25 0.09 -20.60
N VAL A 43 -0.99 0.53 -20.68
CA VAL A 43 -0.66 1.95 -20.84
C VAL A 43 -1.13 2.42 -22.22
N ALA A 44 -1.75 3.60 -22.27
CA ALA A 44 -2.24 4.17 -23.52
C ALA A 44 -1.10 4.37 -24.53
N LEU A 45 -1.31 3.94 -25.77
CA LEU A 45 -0.31 3.99 -26.84
C LEU A 45 0.33 5.38 -27.05
N PRO A 46 -0.40 6.52 -27.00
CA PRO A 46 0.21 7.84 -27.11
C PRO A 46 1.22 8.10 -25.98
N VAL A 47 0.87 7.71 -24.75
CA VAL A 47 1.68 7.89 -23.54
C VAL A 47 2.92 7.00 -23.59
N THR A 48 2.77 5.74 -24.01
CA THR A 48 3.91 4.84 -24.22
C THR A 48 4.87 5.38 -25.28
N ARG A 49 4.37 5.93 -26.38
CA ARG A 49 5.22 6.52 -27.43
C ARG A 49 6.01 7.71 -26.91
N GLU A 50 5.36 8.60 -26.17
CA GLU A 50 6.00 9.76 -25.55
C GLU A 50 7.06 9.34 -24.54
N PHE A 51 6.74 8.39 -23.65
CA PHE A 51 7.66 7.85 -22.66
C PHE A 51 8.94 7.31 -23.31
N ILE A 52 8.80 6.45 -24.31
CA ILE A 52 9.94 5.84 -25.00
C ILE A 52 10.79 6.87 -25.73
N ALA A 53 10.17 7.92 -26.30
CA ALA A 53 10.90 9.00 -26.94
C ALA A 53 11.78 9.76 -25.94
N LYS A 54 11.24 10.12 -24.77
CA LYS A 54 11.97 10.81 -23.70
C LYS A 54 13.10 9.96 -23.11
N VAL A 55 12.83 8.67 -22.82
CA VAL A 55 13.87 7.75 -22.36
C VAL A 55 15.00 7.61 -23.38
N LYS A 56 14.67 7.55 -24.68
CA LYS A 56 15.68 7.48 -25.75
C LYS A 56 16.55 8.74 -25.78
N GLU A 57 15.94 9.91 -25.69
CA GLU A 57 16.64 11.20 -25.69
C GLU A 57 17.62 11.30 -24.50
N GLU A 58 17.15 11.01 -23.28
CA GLU A 58 17.95 11.04 -22.06
C GLU A 58 19.08 9.99 -22.07
N ALA A 59 18.81 8.79 -22.60
CA ALA A 59 19.81 7.73 -22.70
C ALA A 59 20.95 8.03 -23.69
N LEU A 60 20.71 8.87 -24.70
CA LEU A 60 21.73 9.32 -25.65
C LEU A 60 22.41 10.62 -25.23
N GLY A 61 21.73 11.45 -24.43
CA GLY A 61 22.20 12.79 -24.02
C GLY A 61 22.99 12.84 -22.72
N GLN A 62 22.85 11.86 -21.82
CA GLN A 62 23.66 11.82 -20.58
C GLN A 62 25.05 11.25 -20.84
N GLU A 63 26.10 12.05 -20.56
CA GLU A 63 27.41 11.47 -20.23
C GLU A 63 27.20 10.57 -19.01
N VAL A 64 27.28 9.25 -19.22
CA VAL A 64 27.04 8.24 -18.19
C VAL A 64 27.88 8.60 -16.97
N MET A 65 27.21 8.95 -15.86
CA MET A 65 27.88 9.34 -14.64
C MET A 65 28.95 8.30 -14.29
N THR A 66 30.18 8.75 -14.12
CA THR A 66 31.41 7.93 -14.02
C THR A 66 31.44 6.90 -12.88
N GLN A 67 30.39 6.83 -12.05
CA GLN A 67 30.27 5.95 -10.89
C GLN A 67 29.25 4.81 -11.06
N LEU A 68 28.41 4.80 -12.10
CA LEU A 68 27.37 3.79 -12.29
C LEU A 68 27.66 2.92 -13.51
N SER A 69 27.28 1.64 -13.45
CA SER A 69 27.31 0.80 -14.65
C SER A 69 26.27 1.28 -15.67
N PRO A 70 26.50 1.09 -16.99
CA PRO A 70 25.56 1.50 -18.03
C PRO A 70 24.13 0.99 -17.82
N GLY A 71 23.98 -0.24 -17.35
CA GLY A 71 22.66 -0.79 -17.00
C GLY A 71 22.00 -0.09 -15.82
N GLN A 72 22.75 0.25 -14.76
CA GLN A 72 22.23 1.01 -13.63
C GLN A 72 21.86 2.45 -14.02
N ALA A 73 22.64 3.07 -14.90
CA ALA A 73 22.31 4.38 -15.45
C ALA A 73 21.01 4.33 -16.26
N PHE A 74 20.81 3.30 -17.09
CA PHE A 74 19.58 3.13 -17.85
C PHE A 74 18.35 2.89 -16.95
N VAL A 75 18.48 2.04 -15.92
CA VAL A 75 17.41 1.85 -14.91
C VAL A 75 17.06 3.18 -14.23
N LYS A 76 18.06 3.99 -13.89
CA LYS A 76 17.85 5.31 -13.30
C LYS A 76 17.11 6.25 -14.25
N ILE A 77 17.46 6.28 -15.54
CA ILE A 77 16.75 7.09 -16.54
C ILE A 77 15.28 6.68 -16.63
N VAL A 78 15.01 5.37 -16.69
CA VAL A 78 13.63 4.84 -16.71
C VAL A 78 12.89 5.20 -15.41
N TYR A 79 13.55 5.11 -14.26
CA TYR A 79 13.00 5.51 -12.96
C TYR A 79 12.63 7.00 -12.91
N ASP A 80 13.57 7.86 -13.29
CA ASP A 80 13.41 9.31 -13.28
C ASP A 80 12.27 9.70 -14.22
N GLU A 81 12.20 9.10 -15.41
CA GLU A 81 11.14 9.40 -16.38
C GLU A 81 9.76 8.87 -15.95
N LEU A 82 9.69 7.67 -15.35
CA LEU A 82 8.45 7.14 -14.78
C LEU A 82 7.95 8.05 -13.65
N THR A 83 8.86 8.52 -12.80
CA THR A 83 8.53 9.43 -11.69
C THR A 83 8.01 10.75 -12.23
N LYS A 84 8.73 11.39 -13.18
CA LYS A 84 8.28 12.64 -13.83
C LYS A 84 6.90 12.50 -14.47
N MET A 85 6.66 11.41 -15.21
CA MET A 85 5.38 11.16 -15.87
C MET A 85 4.22 11.00 -14.87
N MET A 86 4.46 10.41 -13.70
CA MET A 86 3.46 10.27 -12.64
C MET A 86 3.30 11.53 -11.77
N GLY A 87 4.31 12.39 -11.74
CA GLY A 87 4.36 13.65 -10.99
C GLY A 87 5.62 13.74 -10.12
N GLU A 88 6.19 14.93 -9.99
CA GLU A 88 7.47 15.10 -9.27
C GLU A 88 7.33 15.12 -7.74
N ALA A 89 6.12 15.35 -7.22
CA ALA A 89 5.85 15.42 -5.79
C ALA A 89 4.49 14.82 -5.41
N ASN A 90 4.35 14.39 -4.15
CA ASN A 90 3.06 14.05 -3.56
C ASN A 90 2.27 15.35 -3.32
N GLU A 91 1.26 15.58 -4.16
CA GLU A 91 0.32 16.69 -4.01
C GLU A 91 -0.84 16.28 -3.11
N THR A 92 -0.94 16.93 -1.95
CA THR A 92 -2.03 16.73 -1.00
C THR A 92 -3.33 17.41 -1.46
N LEU A 93 -4.43 17.15 -0.75
CA LEU A 93 -5.64 17.96 -0.92
C LEU A 93 -5.41 19.40 -0.49
N ASP A 94 -5.87 20.34 -1.30
CA ASP A 94 -5.95 21.74 -0.97
C ASP A 94 -7.17 21.96 -0.08
N LEU A 95 -6.89 22.12 1.20
CA LEU A 95 -7.87 22.48 2.22
C LEU A 95 -7.66 23.92 2.72
N SER A 96 -6.96 24.76 1.96
CA SER A 96 -6.65 26.15 2.33
C SER A 96 -7.84 27.10 2.16
N ALA A 97 -8.90 26.65 1.49
CA ALA A 97 -10.11 27.43 1.29
C ALA A 97 -10.95 27.61 2.57
N LYS A 98 -11.88 28.56 2.52
CA LYS A 98 -12.79 28.86 3.63
C LYS A 98 -13.71 27.65 3.91
N PRO A 99 -13.77 27.14 5.16
CA PRO A 99 -14.68 26.05 5.51
C PRO A 99 -16.17 26.38 5.28
N PRO A 100 -17.00 25.39 4.89
CA PRO A 100 -16.60 24.02 4.54
C PRO A 100 -15.92 23.97 3.16
N VAL A 101 -14.76 23.32 3.08
CA VAL A 101 -14.09 23.04 1.82
C VAL A 101 -14.89 21.96 1.08
N VAL A 102 -15.35 22.27 -0.13
CA VAL A 102 -16.17 21.35 -0.92
C VAL A 102 -15.28 20.51 -1.83
N VAL A 103 -15.36 19.19 -1.67
CA VAL A 103 -14.66 18.18 -2.47
C VAL A 103 -15.69 17.41 -3.29
N LEU A 104 -15.65 17.55 -4.61
CA LEU A 104 -16.56 16.88 -5.54
C LEU A 104 -15.89 15.66 -6.17
N LEU A 105 -16.52 14.49 -6.06
CA LEU A 105 -16.05 13.26 -6.69
C LEU A 105 -16.82 13.02 -8.00
N ALA A 106 -16.09 12.94 -9.11
CA ALA A 106 -16.62 12.67 -10.44
C ALA A 106 -15.94 11.44 -11.07
N GLY A 107 -16.59 10.81 -12.06
CA GLY A 107 -16.00 9.70 -12.81
C GLY A 107 -17.00 8.64 -13.26
N LEU A 108 -16.49 7.61 -13.92
CA LEU A 108 -17.29 6.56 -14.53
C LEU A 108 -18.15 5.78 -13.53
N GLN A 109 -19.20 5.14 -14.03
CA GLN A 109 -19.96 4.16 -13.27
C GLN A 109 -19.05 3.00 -12.85
N GLY A 110 -19.20 2.54 -11.61
CA GLY A 110 -18.41 1.42 -11.09
C GLY A 110 -16.95 1.73 -10.74
N ALA A 111 -16.48 2.97 -10.92
CA ALA A 111 -15.13 3.40 -10.58
C ALA A 111 -14.87 3.53 -9.06
N GLY A 112 -15.86 3.25 -8.21
CA GLY A 112 -15.70 3.26 -6.75
C GLY A 112 -15.84 4.62 -6.06
N LYS A 113 -16.55 5.60 -6.66
CA LYS A 113 -16.78 6.94 -6.09
C LYS A 113 -17.37 6.92 -4.67
N THR A 114 -18.50 6.25 -4.46
CA THR A 114 -19.16 6.16 -3.15
C THR A 114 -18.26 5.56 -2.06
N THR A 115 -17.53 4.49 -2.38
CA THR A 115 -16.57 3.89 -1.44
C THR A 115 -15.38 4.81 -1.17
N THR A 116 -14.90 5.51 -2.22
CA THR A 116 -13.81 6.48 -2.11
C THR A 116 -14.21 7.68 -1.25
N ALA A 117 -15.47 8.14 -1.33
CA ALA A 117 -16.00 9.19 -0.47
C ALA A 117 -15.85 8.85 1.02
N ALA A 118 -16.27 7.64 1.41
CA ALA A 118 -16.17 7.19 2.79
C ALA A 118 -14.72 6.99 3.26
N LYS A 119 -13.89 6.39 2.42
CA LYS A 119 -12.45 6.24 2.68
C LYS A 119 -11.76 7.59 2.87
N LEU A 120 -12.05 8.55 1.99
CA LEU A 120 -11.49 9.89 2.07
C LEU A 120 -12.00 10.62 3.32
N ALA A 121 -13.27 10.47 3.66
CA ALA A 121 -13.83 11.05 4.88
C ALA A 121 -13.13 10.51 6.13
N ARG A 122 -12.90 9.19 6.18
CA ARG A 122 -12.13 8.54 7.25
C ARG A 122 -10.69 9.04 7.30
N PHE A 123 -10.01 9.12 6.16
CA PHE A 123 -8.64 9.61 6.07
C PHE A 123 -8.52 11.04 6.63
N LEU A 124 -9.40 11.95 6.22
CA LEU A 124 -9.41 13.34 6.67
C LEU A 124 -9.74 13.46 8.17
N LYS A 125 -10.69 12.67 8.67
CA LYS A 125 -11.05 12.61 10.09
C LYS A 125 -9.90 12.07 10.95
N GLU A 126 -9.30 10.94 10.56
CA GLU A 126 -8.31 10.25 11.38
C GLU A 126 -6.93 10.91 11.29
N ARG A 127 -6.48 11.26 10.08
CA ARG A 127 -5.12 11.76 9.84
C ARG A 127 -5.00 13.27 9.91
N GLN A 128 -6.01 14.00 9.44
CA GLN A 128 -5.99 15.47 9.43
C GLN A 128 -6.87 16.11 10.49
N LYS A 129 -7.55 15.30 11.33
CA LYS A 129 -8.41 15.74 12.44
C LYS A 129 -9.50 16.73 12.01
N LYS A 130 -10.00 16.59 10.79
CA LYS A 130 -11.06 17.44 10.23
C LYS A 130 -12.45 16.90 10.59
N LYS A 131 -13.39 17.81 10.82
CA LYS A 131 -14.82 17.50 10.89
C LYS A 131 -15.37 17.37 9.47
N VAL A 132 -15.60 16.14 9.04
CA VAL A 132 -16.05 15.82 7.67
C VAL A 132 -17.54 15.52 7.65
N MET A 133 -18.21 16.01 6.62
CA MET A 133 -19.56 15.60 6.24
C MET A 133 -19.60 15.07 4.81
N THR A 134 -20.55 14.19 4.52
CA THR A 134 -20.76 13.59 3.20
C THR A 134 -22.20 13.85 2.73
N VAL A 135 -22.38 13.96 1.40
CA VAL A 135 -23.69 14.03 0.76
C VAL A 135 -23.67 13.24 -0.53
N SER A 136 -24.77 12.56 -0.85
CA SER A 136 -24.95 11.87 -2.13
C SER A 136 -25.80 12.73 -3.05
N ALA A 137 -25.24 13.08 -4.20
CA ALA A 137 -25.91 13.69 -5.35
C ALA A 137 -26.19 12.65 -6.46
N ASP A 138 -25.97 11.35 -6.18
CA ASP A 138 -26.34 10.24 -7.07
C ASP A 138 -27.82 9.88 -6.84
N VAL A 139 -28.71 10.61 -7.53
CA VAL A 139 -30.17 10.40 -7.48
C VAL A 139 -30.65 9.32 -8.45
N TYR A 140 -29.78 8.90 -9.38
CA TYR A 140 -30.13 7.98 -10.45
C TYR A 140 -29.94 6.52 -10.05
N ARG A 141 -28.88 6.20 -9.32
CA ARG A 141 -28.57 4.82 -8.95
C ARG A 141 -29.40 4.36 -7.73
N PRO A 142 -30.11 3.23 -7.84
CA PRO A 142 -30.86 2.67 -6.72
C PRO A 142 -29.98 2.47 -5.48
N ALA A 143 -30.48 2.93 -4.34
CA ALA A 143 -29.82 2.83 -3.04
C ALA A 143 -28.44 3.51 -2.93
N ALA A 144 -28.00 4.35 -3.88
CA ALA A 144 -26.71 5.04 -3.79
C ALA A 144 -26.64 5.98 -2.57
N ILE A 145 -27.71 6.74 -2.33
CA ILE A 145 -27.89 7.59 -1.14
C ILE A 145 -27.76 6.74 0.14
N LYS A 146 -28.48 5.62 0.21
CA LYS A 146 -28.46 4.74 1.38
C LYS A 146 -27.10 4.07 1.58
N GLN A 147 -26.43 3.70 0.49
CA GLN A 147 -25.10 3.14 0.53
C GLN A 147 -24.12 4.14 1.14
N LEU A 148 -24.11 5.40 0.68
CA LEU A 148 -23.24 6.44 1.23
C LEU A 148 -23.53 6.71 2.70
N GLU A 149 -24.82 6.73 3.09
CA GLU A 149 -25.23 6.87 4.49
C GLU A 149 -24.63 5.76 5.36
N THR A 150 -24.76 4.49 4.94
CA THR A 150 -24.22 3.34 5.68
C THR A 150 -22.71 3.44 5.86
N VAL A 151 -21.95 3.68 4.77
CA VAL A 151 -20.48 3.74 4.87
C VAL A 151 -20.00 4.99 5.60
N SER A 152 -20.74 6.10 5.56
CA SER A 152 -20.43 7.32 6.32
C SER A 152 -20.63 7.09 7.83
N ASN A 153 -21.70 6.40 8.21
CA ASN A 153 -21.94 6.01 9.59
C ASN A 153 -20.89 5.02 10.11
N GLU A 154 -20.44 4.07 9.28
CA GLU A 154 -19.40 3.10 9.64
C GLU A 154 -18.05 3.78 9.96
N VAL A 155 -17.67 4.82 9.21
CA VAL A 155 -16.47 5.63 9.51
C VAL A 155 -16.72 6.74 10.55
N GLY A 156 -17.98 6.89 10.98
CA GLY A 156 -18.44 7.86 11.97
C GLY A 156 -18.30 9.32 11.54
N VAL A 157 -18.59 9.63 10.28
CA VAL A 157 -18.66 11.01 9.75
C VAL A 157 -20.13 11.41 9.55
N GLY A 158 -20.42 12.71 9.54
CA GLY A 158 -21.79 13.18 9.36
C GLY A 158 -22.28 12.93 7.94
N PHE A 159 -23.49 12.37 7.79
CA PHE A 159 -24.15 12.23 6.50
C PHE A 159 -25.30 13.24 6.39
N ILE A 160 -25.36 13.96 5.27
CA ILE A 160 -26.44 14.89 4.97
C ILE A 160 -27.50 14.16 4.13
N PRO A 161 -28.74 14.01 4.63
CA PRO A 161 -29.79 13.30 3.92
C PRO A 161 -30.15 13.96 2.59
N SER A 162 -30.40 13.14 1.57
CA SER A 162 -30.94 13.54 0.26
C SER A 162 -32.01 12.55 -0.20
N GLN A 163 -32.85 12.96 -1.14
CA GLN A 163 -33.90 12.14 -1.73
C GLN A 163 -33.69 12.03 -3.25
N ALA A 164 -34.07 10.88 -3.83
CA ALA A 164 -33.95 10.63 -5.27
C ALA A 164 -34.84 11.54 -6.14
N SER A 165 -35.84 12.21 -5.55
CA SER A 165 -36.72 13.17 -6.21
C SER A 165 -36.18 14.59 -6.27
N GLU A 166 -35.11 14.90 -5.50
CA GLU A 166 -34.50 16.22 -5.48
C GLU A 166 -33.51 16.40 -6.65
N LYS A 167 -33.28 17.63 -7.10
CA LYS A 167 -32.23 17.92 -8.09
C LYS A 167 -30.85 17.89 -7.43
N PRO A 168 -29.80 17.37 -8.10
CA PRO A 168 -28.43 17.34 -7.55
C PRO A 168 -27.92 18.70 -7.06
N ILE A 169 -28.23 19.78 -7.78
CA ILE A 169 -27.81 21.14 -7.42
C ILE A 169 -28.43 21.57 -6.08
N ASP A 170 -29.72 21.33 -5.90
CA ASP A 170 -30.45 21.70 -4.69
C ASP A 170 -29.96 20.89 -3.48
N ILE A 171 -29.68 19.60 -3.68
CA ILE A 171 -29.08 18.73 -2.65
C ILE A 171 -27.75 19.30 -2.17
N VAL A 172 -26.85 19.64 -3.09
CA VAL A 172 -25.49 20.08 -2.73
C VAL A 172 -25.51 21.47 -2.10
N ASN A 173 -26.34 22.40 -2.59
CA ASN A 173 -26.50 23.71 -1.98
C ASN A 173 -27.01 23.62 -0.53
N ARG A 174 -28.05 22.81 -0.30
CA ARG A 174 -28.56 22.53 1.04
C ARG A 174 -27.50 21.88 1.92
N ALA A 175 -26.70 20.98 1.36
CA ALA A 175 -25.61 20.33 2.09
C ALA A 175 -24.50 21.30 2.50
N ILE A 176 -24.15 22.27 1.65
CA ILE A 176 -23.20 23.33 1.99
C ILE A 176 -23.73 24.18 3.15
N GLU A 177 -25.00 24.56 3.13
CA GLU A 177 -25.61 25.34 4.21
C GLU A 177 -25.62 24.56 5.53
N GLN A 178 -26.03 23.29 5.51
CA GLN A 178 -26.00 22.44 6.69
C GLN A 178 -24.58 22.22 7.22
N ALA A 179 -23.60 22.02 6.34
CA ALA A 179 -22.19 21.90 6.72
C ALA A 179 -21.67 23.18 7.39
N LYS A 180 -22.10 24.37 6.93
CA LYS A 180 -21.79 25.66 7.59
C LYS A 180 -22.42 25.76 8.97
N ILE A 181 -23.70 25.42 9.11
CA ILE A 181 -24.43 25.45 10.40
C ILE A 181 -23.79 24.50 11.41
N GLN A 182 -23.35 23.33 10.94
CA GLN A 182 -22.71 22.32 11.78
C GLN A 182 -21.20 22.55 11.95
N PHE A 183 -20.63 23.65 11.43
CA PHE A 183 -19.20 23.96 11.52
C PHE A 183 -18.31 22.81 11.01
N ALA A 184 -18.69 22.16 9.91
CA ALA A 184 -17.86 21.16 9.26
C ALA A 184 -16.68 21.83 8.52
N ASP A 185 -15.52 21.19 8.56
CA ASP A 185 -14.33 21.65 7.85
C ASP A 185 -14.38 21.28 6.37
N VAL A 186 -14.89 20.09 6.05
CA VAL A 186 -14.89 19.51 4.69
C VAL A 186 -16.25 18.88 4.39
N LEU A 187 -16.78 19.16 3.20
CA LEU A 187 -17.95 18.50 2.64
C LEU A 187 -17.53 17.68 1.41
N ILE A 188 -17.74 16.37 1.46
CA ILE A 188 -17.50 15.46 0.32
C ILE A 188 -18.81 15.19 -0.40
N VAL A 189 -18.84 15.46 -1.70
CA VAL A 189 -19.99 15.27 -2.59
C VAL A 189 -19.73 14.06 -3.48
N ASP A 190 -20.51 12.99 -3.29
CA ASP A 190 -20.53 11.81 -4.17
C ASP A 190 -21.53 12.03 -5.31
N THR A 191 -21.05 12.10 -6.56
CA THR A 191 -21.92 12.29 -7.73
C THR A 191 -22.21 10.98 -8.45
N ALA A 192 -23.24 10.97 -9.30
CA ALA A 192 -23.58 9.82 -10.13
C ALA A 192 -22.43 9.39 -11.05
N GLY A 193 -22.39 8.11 -11.40
CA GLY A 193 -21.57 7.64 -12.51
C GLY A 193 -22.12 8.11 -13.84
N ARG A 194 -21.22 8.65 -14.69
CA ARG A 194 -21.58 9.16 -16.00
C ARG A 194 -20.65 8.54 -17.04
N LEU A 195 -21.21 8.14 -18.17
CA LEU A 195 -20.39 7.76 -19.33
C LEU A 195 -19.93 9.04 -20.01
N HIS A 196 -18.68 9.08 -20.47
CA HIS A 196 -18.12 10.27 -21.11
C HIS A 196 -18.77 10.61 -22.46
N VAL A 197 -19.54 9.67 -23.03
CA VAL A 197 -20.31 9.83 -24.28
C VAL A 197 -21.74 10.35 -24.05
N ASP A 198 -22.19 10.45 -22.80
CA ASP A 198 -23.54 10.92 -22.46
C ASP A 198 -23.51 12.44 -22.26
N GLU A 199 -23.87 13.19 -23.30
CA GLU A 199 -23.81 14.67 -23.30
C GLU A 199 -24.73 15.29 -22.25
N ASP A 200 -25.97 14.79 -22.11
CA ASP A 200 -26.95 15.30 -21.14
C ASP A 200 -26.42 15.14 -19.71
N MET A 201 -25.86 13.96 -19.39
CA MET A 201 -25.24 13.75 -18.09
C MET A 201 -23.98 14.61 -17.92
N MET A 202 -23.14 14.77 -18.95
CA MET A 202 -21.95 15.59 -18.83
C MET A 202 -22.27 17.08 -18.65
N ASP A 203 -23.36 17.57 -19.22
CA ASP A 203 -23.81 18.95 -19.02
C ASP A 203 -24.40 19.17 -17.63
N GLU A 204 -25.17 18.23 -17.09
CA GLU A 204 -25.68 18.33 -15.71
C GLU A 204 -24.54 18.45 -14.67
N ILE A 205 -23.42 17.72 -14.85
CA ILE A 205 -22.28 17.85 -13.92
C ILE A 205 -21.51 19.15 -14.12
N LYS A 206 -21.47 19.72 -15.33
CA LYS A 206 -20.93 21.07 -15.57
C LYS A 206 -21.77 22.11 -14.86
N GLU A 207 -23.09 22.03 -14.98
CA GLU A 207 -24.03 22.92 -14.30
C GLU A 207 -23.87 22.82 -12.77
N LEU A 208 -23.78 21.60 -12.24
CA LEU A 208 -23.52 21.36 -10.82
C LEU A 208 -22.19 21.96 -10.39
N HIS A 209 -21.12 21.72 -11.13
CA HIS A 209 -19.79 22.24 -10.82
C HIS A 209 -19.76 23.77 -10.87
N ALA A 210 -20.42 24.39 -11.86
CA ALA A 210 -20.50 25.84 -12.00
C ALA A 210 -21.30 26.51 -10.86
N ALA A 211 -22.36 25.85 -10.39
CA ALA A 211 -23.17 26.31 -9.27
C ALA A 211 -22.43 26.19 -7.93
N VAL A 212 -21.79 25.03 -7.70
CA VAL A 212 -21.18 24.66 -6.41
C VAL A 212 -19.78 25.27 -6.23
N LYS A 213 -19.03 25.47 -7.32
CA LYS A 213 -17.65 25.95 -7.33
C LYS A 213 -16.77 25.21 -6.31
N PRO A 214 -16.65 23.87 -6.43
CA PRO A 214 -15.87 23.08 -5.49
C PRO A 214 -14.40 23.52 -5.48
N THR A 215 -13.76 23.45 -4.31
CA THR A 215 -12.32 23.71 -4.17
C THR A 215 -11.51 22.58 -4.77
N GLU A 216 -12.00 21.34 -4.63
CA GLU A 216 -11.38 20.15 -5.19
C GLU A 216 -12.41 19.39 -6.03
N THR A 217 -12.05 19.10 -7.28
CA THR A 217 -12.79 18.21 -8.17
C THR A 217 -11.91 17.02 -8.49
N LEU A 218 -12.19 15.89 -7.84
CA LEU A 218 -11.40 14.68 -7.93
C LEU A 218 -12.03 13.71 -8.92
N PHE A 219 -11.27 13.34 -9.94
CA PHE A 219 -11.65 12.30 -10.89
C PHE A 219 -11.27 10.93 -10.34
N VAL A 220 -12.27 10.10 -10.06
CA VAL A 220 -12.10 8.74 -9.55
C VAL A 220 -12.12 7.77 -10.73
N VAL A 221 -11.02 7.04 -10.89
CA VAL A 221 -10.84 6.10 -12.00
C VAL A 221 -10.39 4.74 -11.47
N ASP A 222 -10.88 3.69 -12.10
CA ASP A 222 -10.51 2.31 -11.78
C ASP A 222 -9.16 2.00 -12.45
N ALA A 223 -8.21 1.48 -11.67
CA ALA A 223 -6.90 1.11 -12.19
C ALA A 223 -6.95 -0.04 -13.22
N MET A 224 -8.04 -0.81 -13.24
CA MET A 224 -8.31 -1.82 -14.26
C MET A 224 -8.80 -1.22 -15.59
N THR A 225 -9.24 0.03 -15.59
CA THR A 225 -9.57 0.73 -16.84
C THR A 225 -8.26 0.99 -17.58
N GLY A 226 -7.97 0.17 -18.59
CA GLY A 226 -6.75 0.24 -19.39
C GLY A 226 -6.71 1.46 -20.30
N GLN A 227 -6.55 1.25 -21.61
CA GLN A 227 -6.42 2.35 -22.56
C GLN A 227 -7.64 3.29 -22.60
N ASP A 228 -8.84 2.84 -22.22
CA ASP A 228 -10.04 3.68 -22.20
C ASP A 228 -10.04 4.74 -21.08
N ALA A 229 -9.18 4.56 -20.06
CA ALA A 229 -8.99 5.56 -19.00
C ALA A 229 -8.47 6.87 -19.58
N ALA A 230 -7.66 6.81 -20.64
CA ALA A 230 -7.14 7.96 -21.36
C ALA A 230 -8.25 8.84 -21.95
N ASN A 231 -9.14 8.23 -22.74
CA ASN A 231 -10.23 8.93 -23.42
C ASN A 231 -11.23 9.49 -22.42
N THR A 232 -11.60 8.67 -21.43
CA THR A 232 -12.49 9.10 -20.37
C THR A 232 -11.89 10.26 -19.59
N ALA A 233 -10.63 10.16 -19.16
CA ALA A 233 -9.99 11.22 -18.38
C ALA A 233 -9.89 12.52 -19.16
N LYS A 234 -9.62 12.44 -20.49
CA LYS A 234 -9.66 13.61 -21.36
C LYS A 234 -11.04 14.27 -21.38
N ALA A 235 -12.10 13.50 -21.63
CA ALA A 235 -13.46 14.02 -21.70
C ALA A 235 -13.90 14.68 -20.38
N PHE A 236 -13.58 14.07 -19.23
CA PHE A 236 -13.86 14.68 -17.92
C PHE A 236 -12.99 15.92 -17.64
N ASN A 237 -11.74 15.95 -18.10
CA ASN A 237 -10.86 17.10 -17.94
C ASN A 237 -11.26 18.28 -18.85
N ASP A 238 -11.79 17.99 -20.03
CA ASP A 238 -12.31 19.01 -20.96
C ASP A 238 -13.64 19.58 -20.45
N ALA A 239 -14.47 18.76 -19.80
CA ALA A 239 -15.76 19.17 -19.26
C ALA A 239 -15.67 19.85 -17.87
N LEU A 240 -14.79 19.36 -16.99
CA LEU A 240 -14.67 19.80 -15.61
C LEU A 240 -13.25 20.26 -15.32
N ALA A 241 -13.12 21.33 -14.53
CA ALA A 241 -11.83 21.78 -14.02
C ALA A 241 -11.33 20.82 -12.92
N LEU A 242 -10.81 19.66 -13.32
CA LEU A 242 -10.25 18.67 -12.42
C LEU A 242 -9.05 19.25 -11.67
N THR A 243 -8.96 18.94 -10.38
CA THR A 243 -7.86 19.36 -9.50
C THR A 243 -6.98 18.18 -9.08
N GLY A 244 -7.48 16.95 -9.23
CA GLY A 244 -6.71 15.75 -8.94
C GLY A 244 -7.43 14.47 -9.34
N VAL A 245 -6.73 13.36 -9.17
CA VAL A 245 -7.18 12.02 -9.55
C VAL A 245 -7.06 11.08 -8.35
N ILE A 246 -8.01 10.16 -8.21
CA ILE A 246 -7.92 9.02 -7.29
C ILE A 246 -8.00 7.73 -8.11
N LEU A 247 -6.98 6.88 -7.97
CA LEU A 247 -6.98 5.55 -8.57
C LEU A 247 -7.55 4.54 -7.57
N THR A 248 -8.50 3.72 -8.01
CA THR A 248 -9.12 2.67 -7.17
C THR A 248 -8.76 1.27 -7.66
N LYS A 249 -9.06 0.26 -6.85
CA LYS A 249 -8.84 -1.17 -7.15
C LYS A 249 -7.38 -1.50 -7.51
N THR A 250 -6.44 -0.79 -6.89
CA THR A 250 -5.00 -0.98 -7.12
C THR A 250 -4.46 -2.24 -6.45
N ASP A 251 -5.28 -2.94 -5.68
CA ASP A 251 -5.02 -4.25 -5.09
C ASP A 251 -5.30 -5.42 -6.05
N GLY A 252 -6.08 -5.20 -7.11
CA GLY A 252 -6.33 -6.23 -8.11
C GLY A 252 -5.15 -6.47 -9.07
N ASP A 253 -5.37 -7.36 -10.04
CA ASP A 253 -4.49 -7.62 -11.19
C ASP A 253 -4.52 -6.45 -12.22
N ALA A 254 -4.72 -5.23 -11.72
CA ALA A 254 -4.65 -4.02 -12.51
C ALA A 254 -3.20 -3.80 -12.90
N ARG A 255 -2.91 -3.60 -14.18
CA ARG A 255 -1.53 -3.65 -14.70
C ARG A 255 -0.71 -2.36 -14.52
N GLY A 256 -1.20 -1.38 -13.77
CA GLY A 256 -0.46 -0.15 -13.50
C GLY A 256 -0.64 0.97 -14.52
N GLY A 257 -0.99 0.65 -15.78
CA GLY A 257 -0.92 1.59 -16.89
C GLY A 257 -1.95 2.73 -16.88
N ALA A 258 -3.06 2.56 -16.18
CA ALA A 258 -4.08 3.61 -16.01
C ALA A 258 -3.51 4.86 -15.33
N ALA A 259 -2.62 4.68 -14.34
CA ALA A 259 -2.03 5.78 -13.58
C ALA A 259 -1.20 6.72 -14.48
N LEU A 260 -0.28 6.13 -15.24
CA LEU A 260 0.55 6.84 -16.22
C LEU A 260 -0.33 7.53 -17.28
N SER A 261 -1.33 6.81 -17.78
CA SER A 261 -2.18 7.29 -18.86
C SER A 261 -3.02 8.50 -18.47
N VAL A 262 -3.66 8.44 -17.30
CA VAL A 262 -4.55 9.50 -16.82
C VAL A 262 -3.76 10.77 -16.48
N ARG A 263 -2.61 10.64 -15.80
CA ARG A 263 -1.76 11.80 -15.47
C ARG A 263 -1.19 12.46 -16.73
N ALA A 264 -0.66 11.68 -17.66
CA ALA A 264 -0.07 12.21 -18.90
C ALA A 264 -1.09 13.00 -19.73
N ILE A 265 -2.36 12.59 -19.73
CA ILE A 265 -3.40 13.22 -20.54
C ILE A 265 -4.06 14.40 -19.85
N THR A 266 -4.37 14.27 -18.55
CA THR A 266 -5.06 15.33 -17.81
C THR A 266 -4.11 16.41 -17.31
N GLY A 267 -2.84 16.07 -17.11
CA GLY A 267 -1.88 16.91 -16.41
C GLY A 267 -2.23 17.11 -14.93
N LYS A 268 -3.21 16.39 -14.36
CA LYS A 268 -3.70 16.56 -12.98
C LYS A 268 -3.09 15.55 -12.02
N PRO A 269 -2.76 15.95 -10.79
CA PRO A 269 -1.99 15.11 -9.88
C PRO A 269 -2.83 13.93 -9.41
N ILE A 270 -2.23 12.76 -9.30
CA ILE A 270 -2.84 11.65 -8.60
C ILE A 270 -2.61 11.91 -7.10
N LYS A 271 -3.69 12.04 -6.33
CA LYS A 271 -3.63 12.38 -4.89
C LYS A 271 -3.67 11.14 -4.01
N PHE A 272 -4.44 10.12 -4.40
CA PHE A 272 -4.63 8.91 -3.60
C PHE A 272 -4.72 7.63 -4.42
N LEU A 273 -4.38 6.52 -3.76
CA LEU A 273 -4.55 5.14 -4.22
C LEU A 273 -5.51 4.38 -3.28
N GLY A 274 -6.54 3.76 -3.85
CA GLY A 274 -7.45 2.86 -3.18
C GLY A 274 -6.97 1.41 -3.30
N ILE A 275 -6.23 0.95 -2.29
CA ILE A 275 -5.50 -0.34 -2.24
C ILE A 275 -6.31 -1.50 -1.64
N GLY A 276 -7.63 -1.52 -1.81
CA GLY A 276 -8.48 -2.56 -1.20
C GLY A 276 -9.94 -2.15 -1.06
N GLU A 277 -10.81 -3.09 -0.71
CA GLU A 277 -12.24 -2.80 -0.52
C GLU A 277 -12.56 -2.14 0.84
N LYS A 278 -11.73 -2.42 1.86
CA LYS A 278 -11.94 -1.93 3.22
C LYS A 278 -11.86 -0.40 3.32
N LEU A 279 -12.56 0.18 4.29
CA LEU A 279 -12.65 1.63 4.46
C LEU A 279 -11.35 2.31 4.94
N ASP A 280 -10.36 1.54 5.40
CA ASP A 280 -8.98 2.02 5.69
C ASP A 280 -8.02 1.91 4.50
N ALA A 281 -8.44 1.28 3.40
CA ALA A 281 -7.60 1.03 2.24
C ALA A 281 -7.55 2.24 1.29
N LEU A 282 -7.07 3.38 1.81
CA LEU A 282 -6.75 4.59 1.05
C LEU A 282 -5.40 5.15 1.50
N GLU A 283 -4.49 5.29 0.53
CA GLU A 283 -3.13 5.77 0.75
C GLU A 283 -2.85 7.01 -0.10
N PRO A 284 -2.05 7.96 0.41
CA PRO A 284 -1.53 9.05 -0.41
C PRO A 284 -0.70 8.50 -1.58
N PHE A 285 -0.79 9.14 -2.74
CA PHE A 285 0.02 8.77 -3.88
C PHE A 285 1.44 9.34 -3.76
N HIS A 286 2.43 8.47 -3.94
CA HIS A 286 3.85 8.84 -3.91
C HIS A 286 4.48 8.36 -5.23
N PRO A 287 4.69 9.27 -6.21
CA PRO A 287 5.17 8.91 -7.54
C PRO A 287 6.51 8.14 -7.52
N ASP A 288 7.43 8.60 -6.67
CA ASP A 288 8.75 8.01 -6.43
C ASP A 288 8.64 6.56 -5.94
N ARG A 289 7.74 6.30 -5.00
CA ARG A 289 7.51 4.96 -4.43
C ARG A 289 6.84 4.03 -5.41
N VAL A 290 5.91 4.56 -6.20
CA VAL A 290 5.23 3.79 -7.25
C VAL A 290 6.23 3.41 -8.35
N ALA A 291 7.08 4.34 -8.79
CA ALA A 291 8.15 4.05 -9.74
C ALA A 291 9.14 2.99 -9.20
N GLN A 292 9.53 3.07 -7.92
CA GLN A 292 10.37 2.05 -7.28
C GLN A 292 9.70 0.66 -7.26
N ARG A 293 8.39 0.60 -6.98
CA ARG A 293 7.62 -0.66 -7.01
C ARG A 293 7.55 -1.23 -8.44
N ILE A 294 7.31 -0.38 -9.43
CA ILE A 294 7.32 -0.73 -10.87
C ILE A 294 8.67 -1.29 -11.31
N LEU A 295 9.77 -0.80 -10.75
CA LEU A 295 11.11 -1.31 -11.08
C LEU A 295 11.58 -2.44 -10.17
N GLY A 296 10.74 -2.92 -9.25
CA GLY A 296 11.07 -4.01 -8.33
C GLY A 296 12.16 -3.65 -7.32
N MET A 297 12.39 -2.36 -7.09
CA MET A 297 13.47 -1.87 -6.23
C MET A 297 13.13 -1.91 -4.74
N GLY A 298 11.89 -2.25 -4.38
CA GLY A 298 11.42 -2.34 -2.98
C GLY A 298 11.29 -0.96 -2.33
N ASP A 299 10.17 -0.71 -1.67
CA ASP A 299 9.86 0.60 -1.07
C ASP A 299 10.09 0.55 0.45
N VAL A 300 11.35 0.65 0.87
CA VAL A 300 11.75 0.55 2.29
C VAL A 300 11.12 1.65 3.15
N LEU A 301 10.87 2.83 2.58
CA LEU A 301 10.31 3.98 3.30
C LEU A 301 8.84 3.78 3.65
N SER A 302 8.01 3.24 2.75
CA SER A 302 6.63 2.89 3.10
C SER A 302 6.55 1.82 4.18
N LEU A 303 7.50 0.89 4.23
CA LEU A 303 7.55 -0.11 5.30
C LEU A 303 7.77 0.56 6.65
N VAL A 304 8.73 1.47 6.71
CA VAL A 304 9.03 2.21 7.93
C VAL A 304 7.81 3.03 8.36
N GLU A 305 7.12 3.72 7.45
CA GLU A 305 5.91 4.47 7.77
C GLU A 305 4.73 3.59 8.19
N GLU A 306 4.49 2.47 7.52
CA GLU A 306 3.41 1.55 7.86
C GLU A 306 3.69 0.85 9.20
N VAL A 307 4.95 0.53 9.48
CA VAL A 307 5.44 0.05 10.77
C VAL A 307 5.23 1.12 11.83
N GLU A 308 5.61 2.38 11.58
CA GLU A 308 5.35 3.49 12.51
C GLU A 308 3.85 3.73 12.77
N ARG A 309 2.99 3.51 11.77
CA ARG A 309 1.53 3.70 11.85
C ARG A 309 0.83 2.59 12.63
N LYS A 310 1.24 1.33 12.41
CA LYS A 310 0.62 0.15 13.03
C LYS A 310 1.21 -0.18 14.40
N ILE A 311 2.42 0.32 14.69
CA ILE A 311 2.99 0.28 16.02
C ILE A 311 2.37 1.39 16.86
N ASP A 312 1.59 0.96 17.84
CA ASP A 312 1.17 1.79 18.96
C ASP A 312 2.44 2.23 19.74
N LYS A 313 2.94 3.44 19.45
CA LYS A 313 4.18 4.00 20.02
C LYS A 313 4.19 3.89 21.55
N GLU A 314 3.03 4.02 22.20
CA GLU A 314 2.89 3.92 23.64
C GLU A 314 3.12 2.48 24.14
N LYS A 315 2.63 1.47 23.42
CA LYS A 315 2.85 0.05 23.74
C LYS A 315 4.29 -0.39 23.45
N ALA A 316 4.85 0.06 22.33
CA ALA A 316 6.26 -0.21 21.99
C ALA A 316 7.22 0.41 23.02
N GLU A 317 6.96 1.63 23.47
CA GLU A 317 7.73 2.26 24.54
C GLU A 317 7.61 1.52 25.88
N LYS A 318 6.40 1.09 26.26
CA LYS A 318 6.19 0.29 27.49
C LYS A 318 6.97 -1.02 27.43
N MET A 319 6.99 -1.68 26.27
CA MET A 319 7.76 -2.90 26.04
C MET A 319 9.27 -2.65 26.09
N ALA A 320 9.75 -1.59 25.43
CA ALA A 320 11.16 -1.19 25.46
C ALA A 320 11.63 -0.84 26.88
N LYS A 321 10.84 -0.06 27.63
CA LYS A 321 11.10 0.29 29.04
C LYS A 321 11.09 -0.96 29.94
N LYS A 322 10.22 -1.94 29.69
CA LYS A 322 10.19 -3.22 30.43
C LYS A 322 11.44 -4.06 30.14
N LEU A 323 11.88 -4.12 28.88
CA LEU A 323 13.11 -4.83 28.49
C LEU A 323 14.38 -4.17 29.04
N GLN A 324 14.46 -2.83 28.99
CA GLN A 324 15.58 -2.07 29.57
C GLN A 324 15.67 -2.22 31.10
N LYS A 325 14.54 -2.35 31.79
CA LYS A 325 14.47 -2.57 33.24
C LYS A 325 14.71 -4.04 33.65
N GLY A 326 15.11 -4.91 32.71
CA GLY A 326 15.38 -6.32 32.99
C GLY A 326 14.12 -7.17 33.20
N GLY A 327 12.94 -6.70 32.76
CA GLY A 327 11.70 -7.44 32.85
C GLY A 327 11.74 -8.71 32.02
N THR A 328 11.22 -9.81 32.57
CA THR A 328 11.10 -11.08 31.88
C THR A 328 10.04 -11.00 30.78
N PHE A 329 10.42 -11.40 29.56
CA PHE A 329 9.48 -11.61 28.45
C PHE A 329 8.50 -12.72 28.84
N ASN A 330 7.21 -12.43 28.90
CA ASN A 330 6.17 -13.33 29.39
C ASN A 330 5.10 -13.61 28.30
N PHE A 331 4.06 -14.41 28.61
CA PHE A 331 3.03 -14.73 27.61
C PHE A 331 2.13 -13.54 27.24
N GLU A 332 2.00 -12.54 28.12
CA GLU A 332 1.28 -11.29 27.81
C GLU A 332 2.05 -10.49 26.75
N ASP A 333 3.38 -10.43 26.84
CA ASP A 333 4.24 -9.81 25.82
C ASP A 333 4.18 -10.58 24.49
N MET A 334 4.20 -11.90 24.55
CA MET A 334 4.09 -12.76 23.36
C MET A 334 2.73 -12.61 22.67
N LEU A 335 1.63 -12.48 23.43
CA LEU A 335 0.30 -12.22 22.90
C LEU A 335 0.24 -10.86 22.19
N MET A 336 0.78 -9.82 22.81
CA MET A 336 0.84 -8.49 22.19
C MET A 336 1.61 -8.51 20.86
N GLN A 337 2.69 -9.28 20.76
CA GLN A 337 3.44 -9.44 19.51
C GLN A 337 2.61 -10.15 18.43
N PHE A 338 1.84 -11.19 18.78
CA PHE A 338 0.94 -11.85 17.83
C PHE A 338 -0.17 -10.92 17.35
N GLU A 339 -0.78 -10.15 18.25
CA GLU A 339 -1.78 -9.15 17.89
C GLU A 339 -1.21 -8.07 16.95
N GLN A 340 0.02 -7.60 17.21
CA GLN A 340 0.70 -6.65 16.33
C GLN A 340 1.00 -7.24 14.96
N MET A 341 1.51 -8.46 14.90
CA MET A 341 1.80 -9.15 13.64
C MET A 341 0.53 -9.42 12.82
N SER A 342 -0.57 -9.79 13.48
CA SER A 342 -1.88 -9.94 12.85
C SER A 342 -2.37 -8.62 12.24
N LYS A 343 -2.23 -7.49 12.97
CA LYS A 343 -2.55 -6.14 12.46
C LYS A 343 -1.66 -5.71 11.29
N MET A 344 -0.44 -6.24 11.20
CA MET A 344 0.50 -5.93 10.11
C MET A 344 0.27 -6.75 8.83
N GLY A 345 -0.72 -7.65 8.80
CA GLY A 345 -1.02 -8.47 7.62
C GLY A 345 -0.30 -9.83 7.60
N GLY A 346 0.07 -10.34 8.78
CA GLY A 346 0.68 -11.67 8.92
C GLY A 346 2.17 -11.71 8.54
N MET A 347 2.76 -12.91 8.59
CA MET A 347 4.17 -13.13 8.26
C MET A 347 4.45 -12.93 6.77
N MET A 348 3.46 -13.23 5.91
CA MET A 348 3.55 -13.07 4.46
C MET A 348 3.66 -11.59 4.08
N GLY A 349 2.78 -10.75 4.65
CA GLY A 349 2.82 -9.31 4.43
C GLY A 349 4.11 -8.63 4.93
N PHE A 350 4.87 -9.23 5.85
CA PHE A 350 6.19 -8.74 6.25
C PHE A 350 7.31 -9.22 5.31
N LEU A 351 7.21 -10.45 4.78
CA LEU A 351 8.21 -11.02 3.87
C LEU A 351 8.13 -10.45 2.46
N ASP A 352 6.92 -10.24 1.92
CA ASP A 352 6.71 -9.60 0.61
C ASP A 352 7.23 -8.17 0.55
N LYS A 353 7.51 -7.61 1.73
CA LYS A 353 7.99 -6.26 1.95
C LYS A 353 9.52 -6.18 2.07
N LEU A 354 10.24 -7.28 2.30
CA LEU A 354 11.70 -7.25 2.43
C LEU A 354 12.40 -7.33 1.06
N PRO A 355 13.26 -6.35 0.69
CA PRO A 355 13.95 -6.36 -0.60
C PRO A 355 14.91 -7.55 -0.73
N GLY A 356 14.86 -8.23 -1.88
CA GLY A 356 15.81 -9.29 -2.24
C GLY A 356 15.50 -10.70 -1.71
N MET A 357 14.38 -10.91 -1.02
CA MET A 357 13.93 -12.26 -0.57
C MET A 357 12.71 -12.81 -1.32
N SER A 358 12.32 -12.20 -2.44
CA SER A 358 11.25 -12.65 -3.34
C SER A 358 11.65 -13.86 -4.22
N ASN A 359 12.34 -14.84 -3.64
CA ASN A 359 12.60 -16.10 -4.34
C ASN A 359 11.40 -17.02 -4.12
N ALA A 360 10.72 -17.37 -5.22
CA ALA A 360 9.53 -18.24 -5.26
C ALA A 360 9.67 -19.54 -4.43
N GLY A 361 10.90 -20.07 -4.29
CA GLY A 361 11.15 -21.28 -3.49
C GLY A 361 10.98 -21.13 -1.97
N ILE A 362 11.08 -19.91 -1.41
CA ILE A 362 10.89 -19.64 0.03
C ILE A 362 9.42 -19.35 0.32
N GLN A 363 8.72 -18.65 -0.57
CA GLN A 363 7.29 -18.38 -0.47
C GLN A 363 6.47 -19.68 -0.50
N ASP A 364 6.74 -20.58 -1.46
CA ASP A 364 6.07 -21.90 -1.55
C ASP A 364 6.26 -22.77 -0.30
N ALA A 365 7.45 -22.69 0.32
CA ALA A 365 7.76 -23.44 1.54
C ALA A 365 7.02 -22.88 2.78
N ILE A 366 6.78 -21.57 2.81
CA ILE A 366 6.10 -20.88 3.91
C ILE A 366 4.58 -20.96 3.77
N GLU A 367 4.02 -20.87 2.56
CA GLU A 367 2.60 -21.10 2.32
C GLU A 367 2.17 -22.52 2.73
N LYS A 368 2.98 -23.53 2.38
CA LYS A 368 2.77 -24.92 2.81
C LYS A 368 2.84 -25.09 4.34
N ALA A 369 3.62 -24.27 5.04
CA ALA A 369 3.75 -24.31 6.49
C ALA A 369 2.56 -23.64 7.25
N ASN A 370 1.72 -22.88 6.53
CA ASN A 370 0.53 -22.19 7.02
C ASN A 370 0.71 -21.50 8.40
N PRO A 371 1.71 -20.61 8.55
CA PRO A 371 2.13 -20.04 9.82
C PRO A 371 1.02 -19.25 10.52
N GLU A 372 0.09 -18.64 9.79
CA GLU A 372 -1.03 -17.89 10.37
C GLU A 372 -1.96 -18.75 11.22
N LYS A 373 -2.27 -19.97 10.77
CA LYS A 373 -3.06 -20.91 11.55
C LYS A 373 -2.33 -21.32 12.82
N GLN A 374 -0.99 -21.44 12.76
CA GLN A 374 -0.19 -21.74 13.95
C GLN A 374 -0.20 -20.57 14.95
N VAL A 375 -0.05 -19.33 14.48
CA VAL A 375 -0.12 -18.13 15.34
C VAL A 375 -1.48 -18.02 16.02
N LYS A 376 -2.58 -18.20 15.28
CA LYS A 376 -3.94 -18.21 15.87
C LYS A 376 -4.14 -19.31 16.91
N ARG A 377 -3.53 -20.48 16.70
CA ARG A 377 -3.57 -21.57 17.70
C ARG A 377 -2.81 -21.21 18.97
N MET A 378 -1.63 -20.61 18.84
CA MET A 378 -0.86 -20.11 19.98
C MET A 378 -1.60 -19.01 20.73
N GLU A 379 -2.24 -18.09 20.00
CA GLU A 379 -3.07 -17.03 20.57
C GLU A 379 -4.21 -17.62 21.42
N ALA A 380 -4.95 -18.60 20.89
CA ALA A 380 -6.01 -19.29 21.62
C ALA A 380 -5.52 -19.93 22.92
N ILE A 381 -4.35 -20.60 22.90
CA ILE A 381 -3.75 -21.18 24.12
C ILE A 381 -3.43 -20.10 25.16
N ILE A 382 -2.86 -18.96 24.75
CA ILE A 382 -2.53 -17.86 25.68
C ILE A 382 -3.83 -17.23 26.22
N GLN A 383 -4.85 -17.06 25.38
CA GLN A 383 -6.14 -16.52 25.78
C GLN A 383 -6.84 -17.38 26.84
N SER A 384 -6.63 -18.72 26.85
CA SER A 384 -7.12 -19.64 27.89
C SER A 384 -6.32 -19.60 29.22
N MET A 385 -5.28 -18.78 29.32
CA MET A 385 -4.56 -18.51 30.56
C MET A 385 -5.15 -17.30 31.31
N THR A 386 -5.08 -17.33 32.63
CA THR A 386 -5.37 -16.17 33.48
C THR A 386 -4.24 -15.13 33.38
N ILE A 387 -4.53 -13.86 33.67
CA ILE A 387 -3.51 -12.78 33.65
C ILE A 387 -2.31 -13.12 34.55
N LYS A 388 -2.54 -13.76 35.70
CA LYS A 388 -1.47 -14.19 36.61
C LYS A 388 -0.53 -15.23 35.97
N GLU A 389 -1.09 -16.20 35.25
CA GLU A 389 -0.32 -17.23 34.53
C GLU A 389 0.40 -16.64 33.31
N ARG A 390 -0.22 -15.67 32.62
CA ARG A 390 0.44 -14.99 31.49
C ARG A 390 1.66 -14.20 31.92
N ARG A 391 1.56 -13.52 33.06
CA ARG A 391 2.64 -12.72 33.64
C ARG A 391 3.75 -13.54 34.26
N ASN A 392 3.42 -14.72 34.79
CA ASN A 392 4.36 -15.61 35.43
C ASN A 392 4.24 -17.04 34.86
N PRO A 393 5.01 -17.36 33.80
CA PRO A 393 5.03 -18.70 33.18
C PRO A 393 5.32 -19.86 34.13
N ASP A 394 6.06 -19.62 35.21
CA ASP A 394 6.48 -20.66 36.16
C ASP A 394 5.31 -21.22 36.98
N LEU A 395 4.17 -20.52 37.02
CA LEU A 395 2.96 -20.98 37.70
C LEU A 395 2.25 -22.13 36.97
N ILE A 396 2.60 -22.42 35.71
CA ILE A 396 1.88 -23.38 34.86
C ILE A 396 2.28 -24.83 35.19
N ASN A 397 1.57 -25.39 36.18
CA ASN A 397 1.67 -26.80 36.58
C ASN A 397 0.83 -27.74 35.68
N PRO A 398 0.97 -29.08 35.80
CA PRO A 398 0.23 -30.04 34.97
C PRO A 398 -1.30 -29.89 35.02
N SER A 399 -1.86 -29.54 36.18
CA SER A 399 -3.31 -29.30 36.32
C SER A 399 -3.77 -28.09 35.50
N ARG A 400 -3.03 -26.97 35.57
CA ARG A 400 -3.29 -25.77 34.76
C ARG A 400 -3.14 -26.04 33.27
N LYS A 401 -2.16 -26.86 32.86
CA LYS A 401 -2.01 -27.26 31.45
C LYS A 401 -3.24 -28.01 30.93
N LYS A 402 -3.82 -28.92 31.72
CA LYS A 402 -5.06 -29.62 31.36
C LYS A 402 -6.24 -28.65 31.22
N ARG A 403 -6.37 -27.67 32.12
CA ARG A 403 -7.40 -26.63 32.04
C ARG A 403 -7.24 -25.75 30.79
N ILE A 404 -6.02 -25.30 30.50
CA ILE A 404 -5.71 -24.48 29.32
C ILE A 404 -6.03 -25.26 28.04
N ALA A 405 -5.55 -26.50 27.94
CA ALA A 405 -5.81 -27.42 26.84
C ALA A 405 -7.33 -27.63 26.59
N ALA A 406 -8.11 -27.91 27.64
CA ALA A 406 -9.55 -28.02 27.54
C ALA A 406 -10.23 -26.70 27.12
N GLY A 407 -9.74 -25.57 27.61
CA GLY A 407 -10.29 -24.24 27.30
C GLY A 407 -10.07 -23.78 25.87
N CYS A 408 -8.99 -24.19 25.22
CA CYS A 408 -8.72 -23.90 23.81
C CYS A 408 -9.06 -25.05 22.85
N GLY A 409 -9.53 -26.19 23.37
CA GLY A 409 -9.86 -27.38 22.57
C GLY A 409 -8.64 -28.05 21.94
N MET A 410 -7.47 -28.00 22.60
CA MET A 410 -6.21 -28.57 22.09
C MET A 410 -5.61 -29.57 23.06
N ASP A 411 -4.65 -30.37 22.58
CA ASP A 411 -3.91 -31.30 23.42
C ASP A 411 -2.92 -30.60 24.35
N VAL A 412 -2.67 -31.23 25.51
CA VAL A 412 -1.65 -30.80 26.47
C VAL A 412 -0.25 -30.75 25.83
N ALA A 413 -0.01 -31.53 24.77
CA ALA A 413 1.23 -31.50 23.99
C ALA A 413 1.46 -30.13 23.32
N GLU A 414 0.42 -29.53 22.74
CA GLU A 414 0.49 -28.20 22.10
C GLU A 414 0.75 -27.10 23.14
N VAL A 415 0.12 -27.19 24.31
CA VAL A 415 0.40 -26.27 25.44
C VAL A 415 1.86 -26.38 25.88
N ASN A 416 2.42 -27.59 25.96
CA ASN A 416 3.83 -27.78 26.29
C ASN A 416 4.78 -27.23 25.21
N LYS A 417 4.41 -27.34 23.94
CA LYS A 417 5.17 -26.80 22.81
C LYS A 417 5.23 -25.27 22.89
N LEU A 418 4.11 -24.62 23.16
CA LEU A 418 4.07 -23.17 23.35
C LEU A 418 4.94 -22.71 24.53
N ILE A 419 4.85 -23.40 25.67
CA ILE A 419 5.68 -23.06 26.86
C ILE A 419 7.17 -23.15 26.53
N LYS A 420 7.59 -24.19 25.78
CA LYS A 420 8.98 -24.31 25.33
C LYS A 420 9.38 -23.18 24.39
N GLN A 421 8.53 -22.80 23.43
CA GLN A 421 8.78 -21.72 22.49
C GLN A 421 8.91 -20.37 23.22
N GLN A 422 8.02 -20.08 24.17
CA GLN A 422 8.11 -18.86 24.98
C GLN A 422 9.39 -18.83 25.81
N ALA A 423 9.79 -19.95 26.43
CA ALA A 423 11.03 -20.03 27.20
C ALA A 423 12.27 -19.79 26.32
N GLN A 424 12.26 -20.30 25.08
CA GLN A 424 13.33 -20.04 24.10
C GLN A 424 13.38 -18.56 23.69
N MET A 425 12.23 -17.93 23.40
CA MET A 425 12.15 -16.51 23.09
C MET A 425 12.58 -15.65 24.27
N ALA A 426 12.16 -15.97 25.49
CA ALA A 426 12.57 -15.26 26.69
C ALA A 426 14.09 -15.36 26.91
N LYS A 427 14.69 -16.52 26.67
CA LYS A 427 16.14 -16.73 26.73
C LYS A 427 16.88 -15.92 25.65
N MET A 428 16.32 -15.82 24.45
CA MET A 428 16.87 -15.01 23.37
C MET A 428 16.77 -13.51 23.68
N MET A 429 15.60 -13.03 24.09
CA MET A 429 15.37 -11.62 24.48
C MET A 429 16.27 -11.19 25.65
N LYS A 430 16.50 -12.07 26.63
CA LYS A 430 17.46 -11.83 27.72
C LYS A 430 18.91 -11.68 27.22
N LYS A 431 19.29 -12.40 26.16
CA LYS A 431 20.61 -12.24 25.51
C LYS A 431 20.71 -10.93 24.74
N PHE A 432 19.61 -10.45 24.15
CA PHE A 432 19.56 -9.17 23.44
C PHE A 432 19.51 -7.95 24.38
N ALA A 433 18.84 -8.07 25.53
CA ALA A 433 18.78 -7.00 26.54
C ALA A 433 20.14 -6.76 27.24
N ASN A 434 21.08 -7.71 27.16
CA ASN A 434 22.43 -7.55 27.67
C ASN A 434 23.35 -6.89 26.62
N PRO A 435 23.93 -5.70 26.88
CA PRO A 435 24.81 -4.99 25.95
C PRO A 435 26.01 -5.83 25.46
N SER A 436 26.50 -6.76 26.29
CA SER A 436 27.58 -7.69 25.96
C SER A 436 27.20 -8.81 24.99
N GLY A 437 25.91 -9.18 24.92
CA GLY A 437 25.38 -10.17 23.99
C GLY A 437 25.25 -9.63 22.57
N MET A 438 24.77 -8.38 22.45
CA MET A 438 24.65 -7.67 21.17
C MET A 438 26.04 -7.41 20.55
N SER A 439 27.04 -7.01 21.36
CA SER A 439 28.42 -6.81 20.89
C SER A 439 29.09 -8.09 20.38
N LYS A 440 28.85 -9.25 21.04
CA LYS A 440 29.38 -10.55 20.58
C LYS A 440 28.72 -11.04 19.30
N MET A 441 27.42 -10.78 19.10
CA MET A 441 26.71 -11.14 17.88
C MET A 441 27.09 -10.24 16.71
N LEU A 442 27.26 -8.92 16.92
CA LEU A 442 27.81 -7.99 15.93
C LEU A 442 29.23 -8.36 15.50
N LYS A 443 30.07 -8.82 16.43
CA LYS A 443 31.41 -9.37 16.11
C LYS A 443 31.33 -10.70 15.33
N SER A 444 30.35 -11.55 15.64
CA SER A 444 30.12 -12.82 14.93
C SER A 444 29.62 -12.61 13.50
N LEU A 445 28.69 -11.67 13.29
CA LEU A 445 28.21 -11.24 11.96
C LEU A 445 29.31 -10.52 11.17
N GLY A 446 30.09 -9.67 11.82
CA GLY A 446 31.26 -9.02 11.20
C GLY A 446 32.35 -10.00 10.77
N ASN A 447 32.50 -11.12 11.47
CA ASN A 447 33.42 -12.19 11.06
C ASN A 447 32.85 -13.07 9.94
N MET A 448 31.53 -13.27 9.88
CA MET A 448 30.88 -14.02 8.79
C MET A 448 30.89 -13.22 7.48
N GLN A 449 30.76 -11.89 7.55
CA GLN A 449 30.88 -10.99 6.40
C GLN A 449 32.33 -10.90 5.87
N LYS A 450 33.33 -11.06 6.74
CA LYS A 450 34.74 -11.19 6.31
C LYS A 450 35.05 -12.52 5.63
N GLN A 451 34.33 -13.60 5.96
CA GLN A 451 34.58 -14.91 5.38
C GLN A 451 33.83 -15.14 4.04
N PHE A 452 32.77 -14.38 3.78
CA PHE A 452 32.06 -14.38 2.48
C PHE A 452 32.43 -13.22 1.54
N GLY A 453 33.30 -12.30 1.98
CA GLY A 453 33.75 -11.14 1.20
C GLY A 453 35.11 -11.29 0.51
N GLY A 454 35.77 -12.45 0.60
CA GLY A 454 37.03 -12.75 -0.09
C GLY A 454 36.83 -13.83 -1.13
N GLY A 455 36.81 -13.44 -2.41
CA GLY A 455 36.54 -14.35 -3.53
C GLY A 455 37.52 -15.50 -3.67
N GLY A 456 37.02 -16.63 -4.19
CA GLY A 456 37.84 -17.71 -4.74
C GLY A 456 37.25 -19.12 -4.54
N GLY A 457 36.62 -19.65 -5.60
CA GLY A 457 36.53 -21.09 -5.86
C GLY A 457 35.42 -21.88 -5.17
N MET A 458 34.28 -22.04 -5.84
CA MET A 458 33.32 -23.10 -5.53
C MET A 458 33.84 -24.43 -6.11
N GLY A 459 34.33 -25.33 -5.24
CA GLY A 459 34.52 -26.76 -5.50
C GLY A 459 33.40 -27.58 -4.85
N PRO A 460 33.09 -28.79 -5.36
CA PRO A 460 31.79 -29.45 -5.19
C PRO A 460 31.62 -30.09 -3.80
N LEU A 461 30.48 -29.80 -3.16
CA LEU A 461 30.13 -30.23 -1.79
C LEU A 461 29.17 -31.43 -1.76
N PHE A 462 29.28 -32.34 -2.72
CA PHE A 462 28.67 -33.67 -2.66
C PHE A 462 29.77 -34.73 -2.65
N GLY A 463 30.31 -34.97 -1.45
CA GLY A 463 31.22 -36.07 -1.15
C GLY A 463 30.61 -36.95 -0.06
N ASN A 464 30.20 -38.14 -0.49
CA ASN A 464 29.88 -39.31 0.34
C ASN A 464 30.86 -39.48 1.51
N ASN A 465 30.36 -39.90 2.67
CA ASN A 465 31.08 -40.90 3.45
C ASN A 465 30.13 -41.62 4.43
N ASP A 466 29.78 -42.84 4.04
CA ASP A 466 29.74 -43.98 4.94
C ASP A 466 30.90 -43.92 5.94
N THR A 467 30.64 -44.21 7.21
CA THR A 467 31.31 -45.32 7.90
C THR A 467 30.71 -45.55 9.29
N LYS A 468 30.31 -46.81 9.49
CA LYS A 468 30.12 -47.46 10.79
C LYS A 468 31.40 -47.36 11.63
N LYS A 469 31.29 -47.03 12.92
CA LYS A 469 31.51 -47.95 14.05
C LYS A 469 31.15 -47.28 15.36
#